data_AF-A0A6G9GVL9-F1
#
_entry.id   AF-A0A6G9GVL9-F1
#
_cell.length_a   1.000
_cell.length_b   1.000
_cell.length_c   1.000
_cell.angle_alpha   90.00
_cell.angle_beta   90.00
_cell.angle_gamma   90.00
#
_symmetry.space_group_name_H-M   'P 1'
#
loop_
_entity.id
_entity.type
_entity.pdbx_description
1 polymer ?
#
loop_
_entity_poly.entity_id
_entity_poly.type
_entity_poly.pdbx_seq_one_letter_code
_entity_poly.pdbx_strand_id
1 'polypeptide(L)'
;MRDGLSAVRRPPFAGGGDVVAGEWGVVVHPMYDPARGDYDLIDHRKLCPPGAELVVFVPNPCVAKAHGPQAYHYRDGRTVSCVDYEAPAEVGAYWPNELAPVITDAGLALDNEEQLTRLISDHFGLPPLDRGSLAVDRDLVAAHEG
;
A
#
# COMPACT_ATOMS: atom_id res chain seq x y z
N MET A 1 -14.71 -5.78 18.93
CA MET A 1 -13.41 -6.45 18.71
C MET A 1 -12.88 -5.96 17.38
N ARG A 2 -11.99 -4.96 17.38
CA ARG A 2 -11.48 -4.32 16.15
C ARG A 2 -9.97 -4.13 16.27
N ASP A 3 -9.20 -5.21 16.14
CA ASP A 3 -7.75 -5.07 15.98
C ASP A 3 -7.45 -4.94 14.49
N GLY A 4 -7.37 -3.72 13.96
CA GLY A 4 -7.07 -3.43 12.55
C GLY A 4 -6.11 -2.25 12.43
N LEU A 5 -5.12 -2.35 11.53
CA LEU A 5 -3.75 -1.79 11.69
C LEU A 5 -2.94 -2.40 12.85
N SER A 6 -3.20 -3.66 13.21
CA SER A 6 -3.53 -4.17 14.56
C SER A 6 -2.67 -3.86 15.80
N ALA A 7 -1.73 -2.94 15.80
CA ALA A 7 -1.20 -2.33 17.03
C ALA A 7 -0.58 -0.93 16.84
N VAL A 8 -0.96 -0.19 15.79
CA VAL A 8 -0.38 1.08 15.26
C VAL A 8 0.85 1.57 16.02
N ARG A 9 1.96 0.85 15.87
CA ARG A 9 3.24 1.33 16.37
C ARG A 9 3.82 2.41 15.45
N ARG A 10 3.20 2.68 14.29
CA ARG A 10 3.76 3.48 13.19
C ARG A 10 2.68 4.31 12.50
N PRO A 11 2.85 5.64 12.35
CA PRO A 11 1.86 6.46 11.65
C PRO A 11 1.91 6.21 10.13
N PRO A 12 0.77 5.95 9.46
CA PRO A 12 0.67 6.01 8.01
C PRO A 12 0.74 7.47 7.52
N PHE A 13 1.18 7.65 6.29
CA PHE A 13 0.99 8.88 5.54
C PHE A 13 -0.15 8.68 4.56
N ALA A 14 -1.08 9.61 4.45
CA ALA A 14 -2.20 9.50 3.53
C ALA A 14 -2.29 10.67 2.55
N GLY A 15 -2.87 10.38 1.39
CA GLY A 15 -3.27 11.35 0.38
C GLY A 15 -4.55 10.87 -0.34
N GLY A 16 -5.38 11.80 -0.81
CA GLY A 16 -6.76 11.50 -1.21
C GLY A 16 -7.75 11.88 -0.10
N GLY A 17 -9.06 11.87 -0.39
CA GLY A 17 -10.10 12.10 0.61
C GLY A 17 -10.16 10.96 1.64
N ASP A 18 -10.99 11.12 2.67
CA ASP A 18 -11.37 9.97 3.52
C ASP A 18 -11.82 8.82 2.62
N VAL A 19 -11.46 7.57 2.96
CA VAL A 19 -11.92 6.39 2.19
C VAL A 19 -13.42 6.19 2.44
N VAL A 20 -14.23 6.98 1.74
CA VAL A 20 -15.68 6.88 1.68
C VAL A 20 -16.08 6.17 0.40
N ALA A 21 -17.27 5.57 0.40
CA ALA A 21 -17.78 4.89 -0.78
C ALA A 21 -17.81 5.84 -1.99
N GLY A 22 -17.18 5.43 -3.10
CA GLY A 22 -17.04 6.23 -4.31
C GLY A 22 -15.79 7.10 -4.41
N GLU A 23 -14.92 7.11 -3.38
CA GLU A 23 -13.65 7.83 -3.39
C GLU A 23 -12.44 6.89 -3.28
N TRP A 24 -11.29 7.36 -3.75
CA TRP A 24 -10.00 6.68 -3.67
C TRP A 24 -9.19 7.22 -2.49
N GLY A 25 -8.61 6.30 -1.71
CA GLY A 25 -7.57 6.64 -0.74
C GLY A 25 -6.20 6.13 -1.16
N VAL A 26 -5.16 6.83 -0.70
CA VAL A 26 -3.77 6.39 -0.80
C VAL A 26 -3.13 6.40 0.57
N VAL A 27 -2.48 5.30 0.93
CA VAL A 27 -1.70 5.17 2.15
C VAL A 27 -0.27 4.80 1.81
N VAL A 28 0.69 5.47 2.43
CA VAL A 28 2.11 5.08 2.43
C VAL A 28 2.49 4.71 3.85
N HIS A 29 2.97 3.49 4.05
CA HIS A 29 3.30 2.97 5.37
C HIS A 29 4.62 2.20 5.38
N PRO A 30 5.63 2.57 6.19
CA PRO A 30 6.92 1.89 6.19
C PRO A 30 6.81 0.45 6.70
N MET A 31 7.45 -0.50 5.98
CA MET A 31 7.44 -1.93 6.34
C MET A 31 8.06 -2.24 7.70
N TYR A 32 9.00 -1.40 8.16
CA TYR A 32 9.79 -1.66 9.37
C TYR A 32 9.96 -0.39 10.22
N ASP A 33 9.83 -0.53 11.55
CA ASP A 33 10.23 0.49 12.54
C ASP A 33 11.37 -0.03 13.43
N PRO A 34 12.63 0.42 13.20
CA PRO A 34 13.77 0.00 13.99
C PRO A 34 13.73 0.45 15.45
N ALA A 35 13.09 1.58 15.75
CA ALA A 35 13.02 2.08 17.12
C ALA A 35 12.12 1.20 18.00
N ARG A 36 11.18 0.47 17.39
CA ARG A 36 10.20 -0.36 18.09
C ARG A 36 10.37 -1.86 17.85
N GLY A 37 11.38 -2.24 17.06
CA GLY A 37 11.67 -3.64 16.72
C GLY A 37 10.48 -4.35 16.07
N ASP A 38 9.68 -3.60 15.31
CA ASP A 38 8.39 -4.03 14.79
C ASP A 38 8.48 -4.28 13.27
N TYR A 39 8.14 -5.50 12.87
CA TYR A 39 8.30 -6.04 11.52
C TYR A 39 7.00 -6.65 10.96
N ASP A 40 5.88 -6.52 11.68
CA ASP A 40 4.64 -7.19 11.30
C ASP A 40 3.99 -6.51 10.08
N LEU A 41 3.42 -7.33 9.18
CA LEU A 41 2.62 -6.84 8.07
C LEU A 41 1.26 -6.37 8.56
N ILE A 42 0.78 -5.28 7.95
CA ILE A 42 -0.48 -4.67 8.30
C ILE A 42 -1.60 -5.17 7.36
N ASP A 43 -2.73 -5.56 7.96
CA ASP A 43 -3.94 -5.88 7.22
C ASP A 43 -4.76 -4.62 6.87
N HIS A 44 -4.47 -4.04 5.70
CA HIS A 44 -5.13 -2.82 5.19
C HIS A 44 -6.54 -3.07 4.63
N ARG A 45 -7.01 -4.33 4.52
CA ARG A 45 -8.36 -4.64 4.00
C ARG A 45 -9.46 -3.98 4.84
N LYS A 46 -9.19 -3.77 6.13
CA LYS A 46 -10.12 -3.14 7.08
C LYS A 46 -10.32 -1.64 6.82
N LEU A 47 -9.40 -1.02 6.08
CA LEU A 47 -9.44 0.39 5.69
C LEU A 47 -10.16 0.62 4.35
N CYS A 48 -10.50 -0.46 3.64
CA CYS A 48 -11.20 -0.40 2.36
C CYS A 48 -12.63 -0.93 2.58
N PRO A 49 -13.58 -0.10 3.03
CA PRO A 49 -14.97 -0.52 3.16
C PRO A 49 -15.58 -0.89 1.80
N PRO A 50 -16.70 -1.63 1.78
CA PRO A 50 -17.44 -1.90 0.55
C PRO A 50 -17.77 -0.61 -0.21
N GLY A 51 -17.55 -0.60 -1.53
CA GLY A 51 -17.75 0.56 -2.41
C GLY A 51 -16.58 1.55 -2.44
N ALA A 52 -15.47 1.26 -1.76
CA ALA A 52 -14.27 2.08 -1.80
C ALA A 52 -13.11 1.38 -2.50
N GLU A 53 -12.14 2.18 -2.93
CA GLU A 53 -10.87 1.73 -3.49
C GLU A 53 -9.69 2.35 -2.74
N LEU A 54 -8.67 1.54 -2.48
CA LEU A 54 -7.51 1.93 -1.68
C LEU A 54 -6.22 1.42 -2.31
N VAL A 55 -5.25 2.31 -2.47
CA VAL A 55 -3.88 1.94 -2.84
C VAL A 55 -2.96 2.12 -1.64
N VAL A 56 -2.15 1.12 -1.34
CA VAL A 56 -1.19 1.16 -0.24
C VAL A 56 0.21 0.90 -0.77
N PHE A 57 1.14 1.81 -0.49
CA PHE A 57 2.55 1.64 -0.76
C PHE A 57 3.29 1.31 0.54
N VAL A 58 4.08 0.24 0.51
CA VAL A 58 4.89 -0.23 1.63
C VAL A 58 6.37 -0.12 1.26
N PRO A 59 6.95 1.09 1.33
CA PRO A 59 8.36 1.31 1.01
C PRO A 59 9.24 0.79 2.15
N ASN A 60 10.46 0.36 1.81
CA ASN A 60 11.51 -0.25 2.63
C ASN A 60 11.45 -1.79 2.72
N PRO A 61 12.45 -2.52 2.17
CA PRO A 61 12.57 -3.95 2.39
C PRO A 61 12.95 -4.28 3.84
N CYS A 62 12.38 -5.36 4.38
CA CYS A 62 12.89 -6.03 5.56
C CYS A 62 13.80 -7.20 5.16
N VAL A 63 15.08 -6.90 4.96
CA VAL A 63 16.11 -7.91 4.60
C VAL A 63 16.16 -9.06 5.62
N ALA A 64 15.98 -8.75 6.91
CA ALA A 64 16.01 -9.76 7.97
C ALA A 64 14.85 -10.78 7.92
N LYS A 65 13.76 -10.46 7.22
CA LYS A 65 12.57 -11.31 7.09
C LYS A 65 12.25 -11.70 5.65
N ALA A 66 13.12 -11.34 4.69
CA ALA A 66 12.89 -11.56 3.26
C ALA A 66 11.54 -11.01 2.78
N HIS A 67 11.16 -9.83 3.28
CA HIS A 67 10.00 -9.10 2.77
C HIS A 67 10.50 -7.90 1.94
N GLY A 68 10.26 -7.96 0.62
CA GLY A 68 10.56 -6.88 -0.31
C GLY A 68 9.52 -5.76 -0.23
N PRO A 69 9.79 -4.58 -0.82
CA PRO A 69 8.80 -3.50 -0.89
C PRO A 69 7.59 -3.94 -1.72
N GLN A 70 6.41 -3.46 -1.34
CA GLN A 70 5.15 -3.91 -1.95
C GLN A 70 4.19 -2.76 -2.17
N ALA A 71 3.35 -2.89 -3.20
CA ALA A 71 2.16 -2.07 -3.38
C ALA A 71 0.93 -2.97 -3.40
N TYR A 72 -0.13 -2.52 -2.72
CA TYR A 72 -1.40 -3.20 -2.66
C TYR A 72 -2.48 -2.32 -3.26
N HIS A 73 -3.35 -2.92 -4.05
CA HIS A 73 -4.59 -2.32 -4.52
C HIS A 73 -5.75 -3.14 -3.93
N TYR A 74 -6.62 -2.45 -3.21
CA TYR A 74 -7.83 -3.00 -2.63
C TYR A 74 -9.07 -2.37 -3.27
N ARG A 75 -10.08 -3.22 -3.48
CA ARG A 75 -11.43 -2.82 -3.89
C ARG A 75 -12.43 -3.63 -3.08
N ASP A 76 -13.42 -2.96 -2.53
CA ASP A 76 -14.48 -3.60 -1.73
C ASP A 76 -13.94 -4.46 -0.56
N GLY A 77 -12.84 -4.03 0.07
CA GLY A 77 -12.21 -4.77 1.18
C GLY A 77 -11.44 -6.03 0.76
N ARG A 78 -11.21 -6.23 -0.54
CA ARG A 78 -10.49 -7.38 -1.09
C ARG A 78 -9.21 -6.92 -1.76
N THR A 79 -8.14 -7.71 -1.62
CA THR A 79 -6.91 -7.49 -2.39
C THR A 79 -7.18 -7.84 -3.85
N VAL A 80 -7.09 -6.84 -4.72
CA VAL A 80 -7.20 -6.97 -6.18
C VAL A 80 -5.82 -7.11 -6.80
N SER A 81 -4.85 -6.35 -6.32
CA SER A 81 -3.46 -6.52 -6.74
C SER A 81 -2.51 -6.43 -5.55
N CYS A 82 -1.49 -7.27 -5.55
CA CYS A 82 -0.30 -7.16 -4.76
C CYS A 82 0.88 -7.21 -5.71
N VAL A 83 1.62 -6.11 -5.78
CA VAL A 83 2.81 -5.96 -6.60
C VAL A 83 4.00 -6.07 -5.68
N ASP A 84 4.77 -7.16 -5.82
CA ASP A 84 6.09 -7.28 -5.23
C ASP A 84 7.09 -6.55 -6.12
N TYR A 85 7.82 -5.58 -5.57
CA TYR A 85 8.72 -4.75 -6.36
C TYR A 85 9.92 -5.53 -6.91
N GLU A 86 10.25 -6.67 -6.29
CA GLU A 86 11.31 -7.58 -6.76
C GLU A 86 10.81 -8.51 -7.88
N ALA A 87 9.49 -8.73 -7.98
CA ALA A 87 8.84 -9.55 -9.01
C ALA A 87 7.50 -8.94 -9.47
N PRO A 88 7.51 -7.75 -10.09
CA PRO A 88 6.31 -6.91 -10.17
C PRO A 88 5.26 -7.38 -11.17
N ALA A 89 5.64 -8.23 -12.12
CA ALA A 89 4.71 -8.86 -13.07
C ALA A 89 4.24 -10.26 -12.63
N GLU A 90 4.67 -10.76 -11.47
CA GLU A 90 4.28 -12.09 -11.01
C GLU A 90 2.81 -12.13 -10.62
N VAL A 91 2.12 -13.20 -11.02
CA VAL A 91 0.72 -13.48 -10.67
C VAL A 91 0.67 -14.83 -9.97
N GLY A 92 0.31 -14.82 -8.68
CA GLY A 92 0.24 -16.02 -7.86
C GLY A 92 -1.18 -16.34 -7.39
N ALA A 93 -1.47 -17.60 -7.10
CA ALA A 93 -2.75 -18.00 -6.52
C ALA A 93 -3.05 -17.33 -5.16
N TYR A 94 -2.00 -16.94 -4.43
CA TYR A 94 -2.09 -16.24 -3.14
C TYR A 94 -1.80 -14.73 -3.26
N TRP A 95 -1.33 -14.28 -4.42
CA TRP A 95 -0.90 -12.92 -4.70
C TRP A 95 -1.55 -12.49 -6.02
N PRO A 96 -2.84 -12.10 -6.00
CA PRO A 96 -3.49 -11.59 -7.20
C PRO A 96 -2.74 -10.33 -7.66
N ASN A 97 -2.61 -10.14 -8.96
CA ASN A 97 -1.92 -8.98 -9.53
C ASN A 97 -2.54 -8.60 -10.87
N GLU A 98 -3.67 -7.87 -10.81
CA GLU A 98 -4.33 -7.32 -12.01
C GLU A 98 -3.51 -6.23 -12.69
N LEU A 99 -2.50 -5.67 -12.02
CA LEU A 99 -1.56 -4.70 -12.59
C LEU A 99 -0.44 -5.36 -13.41
N ALA A 100 -0.28 -6.69 -13.36
CA ALA A 100 0.78 -7.40 -14.07
C ALA A 100 0.83 -7.08 -15.58
N PRO A 101 -0.30 -6.99 -16.33
CA PRO A 101 -0.27 -6.58 -17.74
C PRO A 101 0.24 -5.15 -17.94
N VAL A 102 -0.20 -4.20 -17.10
CA VAL A 102 0.23 -2.80 -17.15
C VAL A 102 1.74 -2.69 -16.92
N ILE A 103 2.25 -3.45 -15.94
CA ILE A 103 3.67 -3.51 -15.60
C ILE A 103 4.48 -4.16 -16.73
N THR A 104 3.97 -5.24 -17.32
CA THR A 104 4.62 -5.95 -18.43
C THR A 104 4.72 -5.05 -19.66
N ASP A 105 3.64 -4.36 -20.02
CA ASP A 105 3.59 -3.46 -21.18
C ASP A 105 4.52 -2.25 -21.02
N ALA A 106 4.72 -1.77 -19.78
CA ALA A 106 5.65 -0.69 -19.49
C ALA A 106 7.12 -1.08 -19.68
N GLY A 107 7.44 -2.39 -19.72
CA GLY A 107 8.79 -2.89 -19.96
C GLY A 107 9.82 -2.44 -18.92
N LEU A 108 9.38 -2.20 -17.68
CA LEU A 108 10.25 -1.71 -16.61
C LEU A 108 11.30 -2.77 -16.24
N ALA A 109 12.53 -2.31 -15.96
CA ALA A 109 13.57 -3.17 -15.41
C ALA A 109 13.21 -3.61 -13.98
N LEU A 110 13.60 -4.83 -13.61
CA LEU A 110 13.61 -5.28 -12.22
C LEU A 110 14.54 -4.34 -11.43
N ASP A 111 14.13 -3.93 -10.22
CA ASP A 111 14.79 -2.92 -9.37
C ASP A 111 14.54 -1.44 -9.74
N ASN A 112 13.28 -1.08 -10.02
CA ASN A 112 12.91 0.33 -10.20
C ASN A 112 11.68 0.74 -9.38
N GLU A 113 11.84 0.74 -8.05
CA GLU A 113 10.79 1.11 -7.10
C GLU A 113 10.16 2.48 -7.40
N GLU A 114 10.97 3.46 -7.81
CA GLU A 114 10.47 4.78 -8.14
C GLU A 114 9.61 4.78 -9.43
N GLN A 115 10.07 4.14 -10.51
CA GLN A 115 9.29 4.06 -11.75
C GLN A 115 8.05 3.19 -11.60
N LEU A 116 8.13 2.11 -10.82
CA LEU A 116 6.99 1.25 -10.56
C LEU A 116 5.93 1.97 -9.71
N THR A 117 6.36 2.69 -8.67
CA THR A 117 5.45 3.55 -7.88
C THR A 117 4.78 4.59 -8.76
N ARG A 118 5.54 5.27 -9.63
CA ARG A 118 4.98 6.25 -10.58
C ARG A 118 3.99 5.61 -11.57
N LEU A 119 4.32 4.45 -12.14
CA LEU A 119 3.43 3.73 -13.05
C LEU A 119 2.10 3.37 -12.37
N ILE A 120 2.15 2.87 -11.13
CA ILE A 120 0.97 2.54 -10.34
C ILE A 120 0.17 3.81 -10.05
N SER A 121 0.83 4.88 -9.62
CA SER A 121 0.19 6.18 -9.39
C SER A 121 -0.50 6.71 -10.65
N ASP A 122 0.17 6.70 -11.79
CA ASP A 122 -0.37 7.18 -13.07
C ASP A 122 -1.55 6.33 -13.53
N HIS A 123 -1.46 4.99 -13.37
CA HIS A 123 -2.53 4.07 -13.73
C HIS A 123 -3.84 4.37 -12.98
N PHE A 124 -3.74 4.68 -11.69
CA PHE A 124 -4.90 5.02 -10.86
C PHE A 124 -5.22 6.53 -10.82
N GLY A 125 -4.42 7.38 -11.47
CA GLY A 125 -4.57 8.83 -11.41
C GLY A 125 -4.34 9.41 -10.00
N LEU A 126 -3.46 8.79 -9.21
CA LEU A 126 -3.14 9.23 -7.86
C LEU A 126 -2.39 10.57 -7.87
N PRO A 127 -2.51 11.38 -6.80
CA PRO A 127 -1.66 12.56 -6.64
C PRO A 127 -0.17 12.17 -6.57
N PRO A 128 0.76 13.09 -6.91
CA PRO A 128 2.19 12.85 -6.77
C PRO A 128 2.54 12.43 -5.34
N LEU A 129 3.17 11.26 -5.21
CA LEU A 129 3.60 10.68 -3.94
C LEU A 129 5.01 11.16 -3.60
N ASP A 130 5.17 12.45 -3.36
CA ASP A 130 6.40 12.99 -2.78
C ASP A 130 6.27 13.03 -1.25
N ARG A 131 7.39 12.83 -0.54
CA ARG A 131 7.36 12.77 0.93
C ARG A 131 6.92 14.09 1.58
N GLY A 132 6.93 15.20 0.84
CA GLY A 132 6.44 16.51 1.28
C GLY A 132 4.96 16.76 0.98
N SER A 133 4.37 16.08 -0.01
CA SER A 133 2.94 16.12 -0.32
C SER A 133 2.12 15.18 0.56
N LEU A 134 2.74 14.14 1.10
CA LEU A 134 2.12 13.18 1.99
C LEU A 134 2.08 13.68 3.44
N ALA A 135 0.87 13.88 3.97
CA ALA A 135 0.65 14.23 5.37
C ALA A 135 0.45 12.97 6.23
N VAL A 136 0.82 13.03 7.51
CA VAL A 136 0.44 11.99 8.47
C VAL A 136 -1.04 12.14 8.78
N ASP A 137 -1.82 11.11 8.47
CA ASP A 137 -3.25 11.08 8.75
C ASP A 137 -3.51 10.61 10.18
N ARG A 138 -3.77 11.57 11.06
CA ARG A 138 -3.96 11.32 12.49
C ARG A 138 -5.36 10.81 12.84
N ASP A 139 -6.35 11.10 11.99
CA ASP A 139 -7.71 10.65 12.21
C ASP A 139 -7.83 9.18 11.81
N LEU A 140 -7.17 8.79 10.72
CA LEU A 140 -6.98 7.38 10.36
C LEU A 140 -6.24 6.61 11.47
N VAL A 141 -5.23 7.20 12.12
CA VAL A 141 -4.59 6.60 13.30
C VAL A 141 -5.59 6.44 14.44
N ALA A 142 -6.27 7.52 14.83
CA ALA A 142 -7.15 7.54 16.00
C ALA A 142 -8.37 6.61 15.86
N ALA A 143 -8.92 6.48 14.66
CA ALA A 143 -10.06 5.58 14.37
C ALA A 143 -9.76 4.09 14.59
N HIS A 144 -8.49 3.73 14.78
CA HIS A 144 -7.99 2.36 14.86
C HIS A 144 -7.27 2.05 16.18
N GLU A 145 -7.20 3.01 17.11
CA GLU A 145 -6.62 2.86 18.46
C GLU A 145 -7.67 2.55 19.56
N GLY A 146 -8.95 2.31 19.20
CA GLY A 146 -10.09 2.13 20.12
C GLY A 146 -10.76 0.75 20.12
#